data_AF-A0A7C1JDL1-F1
#
_entry.id   AF-A0A7C1JDL1-F1
#
_cell.length_a   1.000
_cell.length_b   1.000
_cell.length_c   1.000
_cell.angle_alpha   90.00
_cell.angle_beta   90.00
_cell.angle_gamma   90.00
#
_symmetry.space_group_name_H-M   'P 1'
#
loop_
_entity.id
_entity.type
_entity.pdbx_description
1 polymer ?
#
loop_
_entity_poly.entity_id
_entity_poly.type
_entity_poly.pdbx_seq_one_letter_code
_entity_poly.pdbx_strand_id
1 'polypeptide(L)'
;MDEYALHTPVRQTRDGSIIIVSGRPEHFEGIAALDSAAYAFGEAAADDPYTSEMIAQQFLKSLEIFPEGQFVAIDTLTGAVVGKTQSMRYHYDPSHPMTDDWAHSTGDG
;
A
#
# COMPACT_ATOMS: atom_id res chain seq x y z
N MET A 1 -13.70 19.93 30.50
CA MET A 1 -13.28 18.56 30.17
C MET A 1 -13.07 18.58 28.67
N ASP A 2 -11.82 18.72 28.25
CA ASP A 2 -11.42 18.90 26.87
C ASP A 2 -10.57 17.67 26.52
N GLU A 3 -11.22 16.63 26.00
CA GLU A 3 -10.63 15.29 25.81
C GLU A 3 -10.74 14.86 24.33
N TYR A 4 -10.36 15.76 23.43
CA TYR A 4 -10.09 15.43 22.02
C TYR A 4 -8.88 16.21 21.51
N ALA A 5 -7.75 16.04 22.21
CA ALA A 5 -6.46 16.35 21.61
C ALA A 5 -6.21 15.30 20.51
N LEU A 6 -6.67 15.60 19.29
CA LEU A 6 -6.23 14.91 18.08
C LEU A 6 -4.70 14.93 18.11
N HIS A 7 -4.08 13.78 18.38
CA HIS A 7 -2.66 13.55 18.11
C HIS A 7 -2.48 13.71 16.61
N THR A 8 -2.29 14.96 16.17
CA THR A 8 -1.81 15.26 14.84
C THR A 8 -0.40 14.71 14.82
N PRO A 9 -0.09 13.64 14.05
CA PRO A 9 1.27 13.17 13.96
C PRO A 9 2.12 14.34 13.47
N VAL A 10 3.11 14.71 14.29
CA VAL A 10 4.11 15.71 13.92
C VAL A 10 4.72 15.24 12.60
N ARG A 11 4.55 16.02 11.54
CA ARG A 11 5.27 15.80 10.28
C ARG A 11 6.76 15.96 10.61
N GLN A 12 7.42 14.86 10.92
CA GLN A 12 8.87 14.83 11.04
C GLN A 12 9.44 14.98 9.64
N THR A 13 9.62 16.22 9.19
CA THR A 13 10.52 16.51 8.08
C THR A 13 11.94 16.27 8.59
N ARG A 14 12.37 15.01 8.57
CA ARG A 14 13.80 14.70 8.60
C ARG A 14 14.37 15.15 7.26
N ASP A 15 15.58 15.70 7.25
CA ASP A 15 16.31 16.15 6.04
C ASP A 15 16.62 15.03 5.02
N GLY A 16 15.97 13.86 5.14
CA GLY A 16 16.07 12.76 4.19
C GLY A 16 15.33 13.10 2.90
N SER A 17 16.03 12.98 1.77
CA SER A 17 15.36 12.97 0.47
C SER A 17 14.48 11.73 0.37
N ILE A 18 13.25 11.89 -0.09
CA ILE A 18 12.42 10.77 -0.53
C ILE A 18 12.71 10.55 -2.01
N ILE A 19 13.03 9.32 -2.39
CA ILE A 19 13.12 8.92 -3.80
C ILE A 19 11.93 8.04 -4.16
N ILE A 20 11.45 8.16 -5.39
CA ILE A 20 10.41 7.30 -5.94
C ILE A 20 11.07 6.43 -6.99
N VAL A 21 10.91 5.11 -6.85
CA VAL A 21 11.47 4.12 -7.77
C VAL A 21 10.40 3.11 -8.18
N SER A 22 10.61 2.43 -9.30
CA SER A 22 9.77 1.29 -9.68
C SER A 22 9.81 0.22 -8.58
N GLY A 23 8.67 -0.40 -8.33
CA GLY A 23 8.57 -1.53 -7.41
C GLY A 23 9.43 -2.71 -7.87
N ARG A 24 9.98 -3.45 -6.91
CA ARG A 24 10.84 -4.62 -7.13
C ARG A 24 10.60 -5.63 -6.02
N PRO A 25 10.88 -6.92 -6.24
CA PRO A 25 10.72 -7.95 -5.22
C PRO A 25 11.49 -7.68 -3.92
N GLU A 26 12.65 -7.02 -4.01
CA GLU A 26 13.47 -6.65 -2.85
C GLU A 26 12.78 -5.66 -1.88
N HIS A 27 11.70 -4.99 -2.30
CA HIS A 27 10.94 -4.07 -1.44
C HIS A 27 9.90 -4.76 -0.55
N PHE A 28 9.76 -6.09 -0.64
CA PHE A 28 8.71 -6.88 0.02
C PHE A 28 8.58 -6.58 1.53
N GLU A 29 9.67 -6.68 2.28
CA GLU A 29 9.66 -6.47 3.74
C GLU A 29 9.27 -5.03 4.10
N GLY A 30 9.77 -4.06 3.33
CA GLY A 30 9.44 -2.64 3.52
C GLY A 30 7.96 -2.36 3.27
N ILE A 31 7.35 -3.04 2.29
CA ILE A 31 5.92 -2.93 2.00
C ILE A 31 5.08 -3.54 3.12
N ALA A 32 5.44 -4.75 3.59
CA ALA A 32 4.75 -5.38 4.71
C ALA A 32 4.81 -4.48 5.97
N ALA A 33 5.96 -3.90 6.26
CA ALA A 33 6.11 -2.97 7.38
C ALA A 33 5.28 -1.69 7.21
N LEU A 34 5.28 -1.11 5.99
CA LEU A 34 4.47 0.06 5.65
C LEU A 34 2.97 -0.20 5.86
N ASP A 35 2.44 -1.31 5.33
CA ASP A 35 1.02 -1.64 5.39
C ASP A 35 0.57 -1.92 6.84
N SER A 36 1.41 -2.63 7.62
CA SER A 36 1.19 -2.79 9.07
C SER A 36 1.07 -1.43 9.78
N ALA A 37 1.95 -0.48 9.45
CA ALA A 37 1.94 0.85 10.07
C ALA A 37 0.76 1.73 9.60
N ALA A 38 0.36 1.62 8.33
CA ALA A 38 -0.63 2.51 7.71
C ALA A 38 -2.08 2.08 7.94
N TYR A 39 -2.35 0.78 7.90
CA TYR A 39 -3.70 0.23 7.94
C TYR A 39 -4.00 -0.57 9.21
N ALA A 40 -3.03 -0.68 10.12
CA ALA A 40 -3.14 -1.46 11.36
C ALA A 40 -3.49 -2.95 11.14
N PHE A 41 -3.14 -3.51 9.97
CA PHE A 41 -3.21 -4.96 9.71
C PHE A 41 -2.28 -5.71 10.68
N GLY A 42 -2.76 -6.83 11.25
CA GLY A 42 -2.06 -7.62 12.27
C GLY A 42 -2.75 -7.62 13.64
N GLU A 43 -2.00 -7.63 14.76
CA GLU A 43 -2.55 -7.74 16.13
C GLU A 43 -3.57 -6.63 16.51
N ALA A 44 -3.57 -5.50 15.79
CA ALA A 44 -4.51 -4.39 15.99
C ALA A 44 -5.87 -4.59 15.28
N ALA A 45 -5.95 -5.55 14.36
CA ALA A 45 -7.16 -5.97 13.65
C ALA A 45 -7.38 -7.47 13.87
N ALA A 46 -7.57 -7.86 15.14
CA ALA A 46 -7.62 -9.27 15.58
C ALA A 46 -8.63 -10.17 14.83
N ASP A 47 -9.60 -9.56 14.12
CA ASP A 47 -10.62 -10.25 13.31
C ASP A 47 -10.44 -10.06 11.78
N ASP A 48 -9.35 -9.43 11.33
CA ASP A 48 -9.07 -9.22 9.90
C ASP A 48 -8.22 -10.38 9.34
N PRO A 49 -8.73 -11.16 8.37
CA PRO A 49 -7.97 -12.23 7.73
C PRO A 49 -6.80 -11.70 6.87
N TYR A 50 -6.74 -10.39 6.58
CA TYR A 50 -5.67 -9.80 5.78
C TYR A 50 -4.43 -9.48 6.61
N THR A 51 -3.37 -10.26 6.41
CA THR A 51 -2.06 -9.99 7.00
C THR A 51 -1.23 -9.07 6.10
N SER A 52 -0.31 -8.32 6.70
CA SER A 52 0.63 -7.48 5.94
C SER A 52 1.52 -8.29 4.99
N GLU A 53 1.76 -9.56 5.30
CA GLU A 53 2.45 -10.48 4.40
C GLU A 53 1.60 -10.78 3.14
N MET A 54 0.30 -11.04 3.29
CA MET A 54 -0.61 -11.25 2.16
C MET A 54 -0.66 -10.02 1.25
N ILE A 55 -0.64 -8.82 1.82
CA ILE A 55 -0.62 -7.57 1.04
C ILE A 55 0.71 -7.40 0.30
N ALA A 56 1.83 -7.72 0.94
CA ALA A 56 3.13 -7.70 0.27
C ALA A 56 3.18 -8.74 -0.87
N GLN A 57 2.54 -9.91 -0.72
CA GLN A 57 2.40 -10.92 -1.78
C GLN A 57 1.51 -10.41 -2.93
N GLN A 58 0.41 -9.70 -2.64
CA GLN A 58 -0.40 -9.06 -3.67
C GLN A 58 0.39 -8.02 -4.47
N PHE A 59 1.27 -7.27 -3.81
CA PHE A 59 2.15 -6.34 -4.50
C PHE A 59 3.13 -7.07 -5.43
N LEU A 60 3.71 -8.20 -5.01
CA LEU A 60 4.53 -9.04 -5.89
C LEU A 60 3.73 -9.52 -7.10
N LYS A 61 2.48 -9.93 -6.89
CA LYS A 61 1.62 -10.35 -8.00
C LYS A 61 1.32 -9.21 -8.96
N SER A 62 1.09 -8.01 -8.43
CA SER A 62 0.90 -6.79 -9.22
C SER A 62 2.14 -6.43 -10.03
N LEU A 63 3.34 -6.65 -9.48
CA LEU A 63 4.60 -6.50 -10.21
C LEU A 63 4.74 -7.48 -11.37
N GLU A 64 4.28 -8.73 -11.22
CA GLU A 64 4.28 -9.70 -12.31
C GLU A 64 3.34 -9.31 -13.45
N ILE A 65 2.18 -8.73 -13.13
CA ILE A 65 1.12 -8.44 -14.11
C ILE A 65 1.35 -7.09 -14.80
N PHE A 66 1.70 -6.06 -14.04
CA PHE A 66 1.83 -4.69 -14.54
C PHE A 66 2.93 -3.92 -13.79
N PRO A 67 4.22 -4.22 -14.03
CA PRO A 67 5.33 -3.64 -13.27
C PRO A 67 5.44 -2.13 -13.43
N GLU A 68 5.08 -1.56 -14.59
CA GLU A 68 5.19 -0.13 -14.86
C GLU A 68 4.17 0.72 -14.07
N GLY A 69 3.18 0.08 -13.45
CA GLY A 69 2.21 0.72 -12.57
C GLY A 69 2.56 0.71 -11.08
N GLN A 70 3.64 0.01 -10.71
CA GLN A 70 3.99 -0.21 -9.30
C GLN A 70 5.21 0.64 -8.93
N PHE A 71 5.08 1.45 -7.89
CA PHE A 71 6.13 2.33 -7.41
C PHE A 71 6.23 2.27 -5.89
N VAL A 72 7.43 2.53 -5.37
CA VAL A 72 7.67 2.70 -3.94
C VAL A 72 8.38 4.02 -3.69
N ALA A 73 8.07 4.65 -2.56
CA ALA A 73 8.76 5.80 -2.03
C ALA A 73 9.71 5.32 -0.92
N ILE A 74 10.99 5.65 -1.05
CA ILE A 74 12.04 5.23 -0.11
C ILE A 74 12.62 6.47 0.56
N ASP A 75 12.66 6.46 1.89
CA ASP A 75 13.45 7.41 2.65
C ASP A 75 14.93 7.06 2.52
N THR A 76 15.68 7.90 1.80
CA THR A 76 17.11 7.68 1.54
C THR A 76 17.99 7.65 2.78
N LEU A 77 17.55 8.24 3.90
CA LEU A 77 18.32 8.26 5.14
C LEU A 77 18.27 6.92 5.86
N THR A 78 17.11 6.26 5.83
CA THR A 78 16.83 5.03 6.59
C THR A 78 16.78 3.78 5.71
N GLY A 79 16.61 3.96 4.39
CA GLY A 79 16.32 2.87 3.45
C GLY A 79 14.89 2.34 3.58
N ALA A 80 14.04 2.94 4.43
CA ALA A 80 12.69 2.45 4.66
C ALA A 80 11.76 2.79 3.49
N VAL A 81 10.91 1.84 3.12
CA VAL A 81 9.76 2.11 2.26
C VAL A 81 8.73 2.87 3.08
N VAL A 82 8.44 4.10 2.68
CA VAL A 82 7.53 5.03 3.38
C VAL A 82 6.25 5.33 2.59
N GLY A 83 6.13 4.75 1.40
CA GLY A 83 4.95 4.84 0.57
C GLY A 83 5.01 3.80 -0.55
N LYS A 84 3.84 3.40 -1.05
CA LYS A 84 3.71 2.57 -2.23
C LYS A 84 2.52 3.03 -3.05
N THR A 85 2.54 2.75 -4.34
CA THR A 85 1.35 2.77 -5.19
C THR A 85 1.15 1.39 -5.79
N GLN A 86 -0.08 0.89 -5.74
CA GLN A 86 -0.49 -0.31 -6.45
C GLN A 86 -1.50 0.09 -7.52
N SER A 87 -1.17 -0.17 -8.77
CA SER A 87 -2.03 0.18 -9.91
C SER A 87 -2.45 -1.06 -10.66
N MET A 88 -3.66 -1.05 -11.19
CA MET A 88 -4.17 -2.09 -12.06
C MET A 88 -4.61 -1.50 -13.40
N ARG A 89 -4.67 -2.35 -14.43
CA ARG A 89 -5.28 -2.00 -15.71
C ARG A 89 -6.61 -2.75 -15.81
N TYR A 90 -7.68 -2.00 -16.01
CA TYR A 90 -9.00 -2.58 -16.20
C TYR A 90 -9.43 -2.47 -17.67
N HIS A 91 -9.96 -3.56 -18.23
CA HIS A 91 -10.55 -3.55 -19.56
C HIS A 91 -12.02 -3.17 -19.45
N TYR A 92 -12.32 -1.88 -19.64
CA TYR A 92 -13.69 -1.39 -19.60
C TYR A 92 -14.42 -1.65 -20.94
N ASP A 93 -15.49 -2.43 -20.89
CA ASP A 93 -16.40 -2.64 -22.01
C ASP A 93 -17.72 -1.87 -21.77
N PRO A 94 -18.03 -0.84 -22.58
CA PRO A 94 -19.26 -0.06 -22.41
C PRO A 94 -20.53 -0.87 -22.71
N SER A 95 -20.43 -2.02 -23.41
CA SER A 95 -21.56 -2.92 -23.66
C SER A 95 -21.86 -3.87 -22.48
N HIS A 96 -20.91 -4.04 -21.57
CA HIS A 96 -21.04 -4.79 -20.33
C HIS A 96 -20.56 -3.91 -19.15
N PRO A 97 -21.36 -2.92 -18.74
CA PRO A 97 -20.95 -1.99 -17.70
C PRO A 97 -20.71 -2.72 -16.38
N MET A 98 -19.57 -2.46 -15.74
CA MET A 98 -19.33 -2.87 -14.36
C MET A 98 -20.29 -2.13 -13.43
N THR A 99 -21.31 -2.83 -12.96
CA THR A 99 -22.24 -2.33 -11.95
C THR A 99 -22.04 -2.99 -10.58
N ASP A 100 -21.19 -4.02 -10.52
CA ASP A 100 -20.84 -4.70 -9.28
C ASP A 100 -19.95 -3.79 -8.41
N ASP A 101 -19.89 -4.11 -7.11
CA ASP A 101 -19.05 -3.35 -6.19
C ASP A 101 -17.56 -3.51 -6.53
N TRP A 102 -16.75 -2.57 -6.01
CA TRP A 102 -15.32 -2.51 -6.30
C TRP A 102 -14.59 -3.79 -5.89
N ALA A 103 -14.90 -4.33 -4.71
CA ALA A 103 -14.27 -5.54 -4.17
C ALA A 103 -14.55 -6.74 -5.09
N HIS A 104 -15.79 -6.90 -5.52
CA HIS A 104 -16.21 -7.95 -6.44
C HIS A 104 -15.55 -7.82 -7.81
N SER A 105 -15.40 -6.58 -8.30
CA SER A 105 -14.87 -6.29 -9.62
C SER A 105 -13.35 -6.39 -9.71
N THR A 106 -12.64 -6.19 -8.59
CA THR A 106 -11.16 -6.06 -8.56
C THR A 106 -10.47 -7.07 -7.64
N GLY A 107 -11.20 -7.83 -6.83
CA GLY A 107 -10.63 -8.74 -5.84
C GLY A 107 -9.95 -8.01 -4.69
N ASP A 108 -10.52 -6.88 -4.26
CA ASP A 108 -9.99 -5.93 -3.26
C ASP A 108 -8.73 -5.14 -3.65
N GLY A 109 -8.20 -5.32 -4.87
CA GLY A 109 -6.99 -4.61 -5.31
C GLY A 109 -6.02 -5.47 -6.09
#